data_AF-A0A1V6N259-F1
#
_entry.id   AF-A0A1V6N259-F1
#
_cell.length_a   1.000
_cell.length_b   1.000
_cell.length_c   1.000
_cell.angle_alpha   90.00
_cell.angle_beta   90.00
_cell.angle_gamma   90.00
#
_symmetry.space_group_name_H-M   'P 1'
#
loop_
_entity.id
_entity.type
_entity.pdbx_description
1 polymer ?
#
loop_
_entity_poly.entity_id
_entity_poly.type
_entity_poly.pdbx_seq_one_letter_code
_entity_poly.pdbx_strand_id
1 'polypeptide(L)'
;EDNTIADSELEITIDGKKHLVKTNYNGYWYLTYKPKSIGKITVVLNFNGDAKYLGFTNSTSFDVKKGESFVNVTVNENKDGSVDLIVKVVDEDGDTIPDYKVDVELDGKYIGSVITDSDGVGIFHIPNSKLKTGKHKITALSDNENYFSNLTFAEFETKNNNNTNNTNNTNGNDNKTTDNPVAIATMKKTGIPIIAIILVLISIFGISLRRKQ
;
A
#
# COMPACT_ATOMS: atom_id res chain seq x y z
N GLU A 1 -42.62 -2.46 -25.39
CA GLU A 1 -42.39 -3.66 -24.57
C GLU A 1 -41.05 -3.53 -23.88
N ASP A 2 -41.03 -3.71 -22.55
CA ASP A 2 -39.80 -3.71 -21.77
C ASP A 2 -39.00 -4.99 -22.08
N ASN A 3 -37.97 -4.79 -22.90
CA ASN A 3 -36.97 -5.79 -23.27
C ASN A 3 -35.83 -5.80 -22.24
N THR A 4 -36.14 -5.67 -20.96
CA THR A 4 -35.12 -5.73 -19.90
C THR A 4 -34.93 -7.18 -19.46
N ILE A 5 -33.67 -7.56 -19.20
CA ILE A 5 -33.32 -8.75 -18.42
C ILE A 5 -33.33 -8.31 -16.97
N ALA A 6 -34.49 -8.32 -16.32
CA ALA A 6 -34.66 -7.88 -14.94
C ALA A 6 -34.55 -9.06 -13.96
N ASP A 7 -33.96 -8.81 -12.79
CA ASP A 7 -33.84 -9.77 -11.69
C ASP A 7 -33.16 -11.11 -12.07
N SER A 8 -32.37 -11.11 -13.15
CA SER A 8 -31.66 -12.29 -13.64
C SER A 8 -30.23 -12.34 -13.11
N GLU A 9 -29.74 -13.54 -12.87
CA GLU A 9 -28.38 -13.79 -12.42
C GLU A 9 -27.39 -13.77 -13.59
N LEU A 10 -26.24 -13.12 -13.37
CA LEU A 10 -25.11 -13.03 -14.30
C LEU A 10 -23.88 -13.61 -13.60
N GLU A 11 -23.10 -14.42 -14.34
CA GLU A 11 -21.80 -14.91 -13.88
C GLU A 11 -20.69 -14.05 -14.48
N ILE A 12 -20.00 -13.30 -13.64
CA ILE A 12 -18.85 -12.47 -14.02
C ILE A 12 -17.57 -13.19 -13.62
N THR A 13 -16.70 -13.49 -14.57
CA THR A 13 -15.38 -14.05 -14.32
C THR A 13 -14.32 -12.97 -14.45
N ILE A 14 -13.55 -12.71 -13.40
CA ILE A 14 -12.42 -11.77 -13.36
C ILE A 14 -11.21 -12.52 -12.80
N ASP A 15 -10.08 -12.50 -13.50
CA ASP A 15 -8.86 -13.25 -13.11
C ASP A 15 -9.12 -14.73 -12.80
N GLY A 16 -9.99 -15.36 -13.59
CA GLY A 16 -10.40 -16.76 -13.41
C GLY A 16 -11.32 -17.02 -12.21
N LYS A 17 -11.70 -15.99 -11.43
CA LYS A 17 -12.63 -16.10 -10.30
C LYS A 17 -14.03 -15.66 -10.69
N LYS A 18 -15.01 -16.43 -10.25
CA LYS A 18 -16.43 -16.21 -10.52
C LYS A 18 -17.08 -15.32 -9.47
N HIS A 19 -17.93 -14.41 -9.94
CA HIS A 19 -18.75 -13.51 -9.15
C HIS A 19 -20.18 -13.57 -9.69
N LEU A 20 -21.15 -13.79 -8.82
CA LEU A 20 -22.57 -13.78 -9.20
C LEU A 20 -23.16 -12.41 -8.85
N VAL A 21 -23.83 -11.79 -9.81
CA VAL A 21 -24.56 -10.53 -9.64
C VAL A 21 -25.97 -10.67 -10.20
N LYS A 22 -26.89 -9.84 -9.76
CA LYS A 22 -28.25 -9.78 -10.32
C LYS A 22 -28.48 -8.45 -11.00
N THR A 23 -29.18 -8.49 -12.12
CA THR A 23 -29.74 -7.28 -12.72
C THR A 23 -30.88 -6.74 -11.86
N ASN A 24 -31.05 -5.43 -11.81
CA ASN A 24 -32.20 -4.79 -11.20
C ASN A 24 -33.41 -4.78 -12.15
N TYR A 25 -34.52 -4.19 -11.72
CA TYR A 25 -35.76 -4.10 -12.51
C TYR A 25 -35.60 -3.42 -13.88
N ASN A 26 -34.59 -2.56 -14.05
CA ASN A 26 -34.27 -1.89 -15.32
C ASN A 26 -33.23 -2.67 -16.15
N GLY A 27 -32.73 -3.80 -15.67
CA GLY A 27 -31.69 -4.59 -16.32
C GLY A 27 -30.25 -4.15 -16.04
N TYR A 28 -30.03 -3.19 -15.13
CA TYR A 28 -28.69 -2.75 -14.75
C TYR A 28 -28.09 -3.60 -13.64
N TRP A 29 -26.77 -3.72 -13.64
CA TRP A 29 -26.00 -4.40 -12.62
C TRP A 29 -24.67 -3.67 -12.41
N TYR A 30 -24.02 -3.89 -11.27
CA TYR A 30 -22.67 -3.40 -11.00
C TYR A 30 -21.92 -4.41 -10.14
N LEU A 31 -20.59 -4.40 -10.26
CA LEU A 31 -19.67 -5.16 -9.41
C LEU A 31 -18.49 -4.25 -9.08
N THR A 32 -18.18 -4.09 -7.80
CA THR A 32 -16.95 -3.43 -7.35
C THR A 32 -15.84 -4.47 -7.26
N TYR A 33 -14.72 -4.20 -7.94
CA TYR A 33 -13.57 -5.10 -7.96
C TYR A 33 -12.28 -4.32 -7.64
N LYS A 34 -11.50 -4.81 -6.68
CA LYS A 34 -10.13 -4.33 -6.39
C LYS A 34 -9.14 -5.31 -7.02
N PRO A 35 -8.38 -4.90 -8.05
CA PRO A 35 -7.36 -5.75 -8.65
C PRO A 35 -6.29 -6.18 -7.64
N LYS A 36 -5.72 -7.37 -7.85
CA LYS A 36 -4.66 -7.93 -6.98
C LYS A 36 -3.29 -8.02 -7.66
N SER A 37 -3.24 -7.72 -8.95
CA SER A 37 -2.04 -7.81 -9.77
C SER A 37 -2.08 -6.76 -10.87
N ILE A 38 -0.91 -6.31 -11.28
CA ILE A 38 -0.73 -5.47 -12.47
C ILE A 38 -0.98 -6.26 -13.76
N GLY A 39 -1.14 -5.54 -14.86
CA GLY A 39 -1.32 -6.09 -16.20
C GLY A 39 -2.77 -6.04 -16.68
N LYS A 40 -3.00 -6.72 -17.80
CA LYS A 40 -4.30 -6.74 -18.46
C LYS A 40 -5.24 -7.71 -17.76
N ILE A 41 -6.29 -7.18 -17.14
CA ILE A 41 -7.35 -7.93 -16.48
C ILE A 41 -8.50 -8.13 -17.46
N THR A 42 -8.89 -9.38 -17.70
CA THR A 42 -10.03 -9.71 -18.57
C THR A 42 -11.25 -10.01 -17.73
N VAL A 43 -12.38 -9.40 -18.10
CA VAL A 43 -13.68 -9.60 -17.48
C VAL A 43 -14.58 -10.29 -18.47
N VAL A 44 -15.11 -11.45 -18.11
CA VAL A 44 -16.07 -12.21 -18.92
C VAL A 44 -17.40 -12.26 -18.20
N LEU A 45 -18.45 -11.74 -18.83
CA LEU A 45 -19.82 -11.90 -18.38
C LEU A 45 -20.45 -13.06 -19.13
N ASN A 46 -21.09 -13.95 -18.39
CA ASN A 46 -21.91 -15.02 -18.92
C ASN A 46 -23.33 -14.95 -18.36
N PHE A 47 -24.31 -14.94 -19.27
CA PHE A 47 -25.71 -15.13 -18.97
C PHE A 47 -26.18 -16.43 -19.60
N ASN A 48 -26.67 -17.38 -18.81
CA ASN A 48 -27.08 -18.69 -19.31
C ASN A 48 -28.38 -18.66 -20.14
N GLY A 49 -29.09 -17.53 -20.13
CA GLY A 49 -30.43 -17.41 -20.69
C GLY A 49 -31.51 -17.71 -19.64
N ASP A 50 -32.74 -17.38 -19.98
CA ASP A 50 -33.92 -17.70 -19.15
C ASP A 50 -35.09 -18.15 -20.04
N ALA A 51 -36.31 -18.14 -19.51
CA ALA A 51 -37.51 -18.50 -20.27
C ALA A 51 -37.78 -17.55 -21.46
N LYS A 52 -37.37 -16.29 -21.38
CA LYS A 52 -37.66 -15.22 -22.34
C LYS A 52 -36.49 -14.93 -23.28
N TYR A 53 -35.25 -15.08 -22.81
CA TYR A 53 -34.04 -14.68 -23.52
C TYR A 53 -33.05 -15.83 -23.71
N LEU A 54 -32.36 -15.85 -24.86
CA LEU A 54 -31.22 -16.74 -25.07
C LEU A 54 -30.03 -16.30 -24.21
N GLY A 55 -29.18 -17.27 -23.86
CA GLY A 55 -27.92 -16.99 -23.19
C GLY A 55 -26.92 -16.27 -24.10
N PHE A 56 -25.99 -15.56 -23.48
CA PHE A 56 -24.91 -14.87 -24.18
C PHE A 56 -23.66 -14.75 -23.30
N THR A 57 -22.54 -14.52 -23.95
CA THR A 57 -21.26 -14.22 -23.31
C THR A 57 -20.71 -12.92 -23.89
N ASN A 58 -20.15 -12.07 -23.04
CA ASN A 58 -19.46 -10.86 -23.45
C ASN A 58 -18.16 -10.71 -22.68
N SER A 59 -17.17 -10.03 -23.25
CA SER A 59 -15.88 -9.82 -22.61
C SER A 59 -15.36 -8.41 -22.81
N THR A 60 -14.76 -7.86 -21.77
CA THR A 60 -13.98 -6.61 -21.82
C THR A 60 -12.67 -6.80 -21.08
N SER A 61 -11.77 -5.84 -21.18
CA SER A 61 -10.51 -5.84 -20.43
C SER A 61 -10.09 -4.44 -20.04
N PHE A 62 -9.34 -4.33 -18.96
CA PHE A 62 -8.71 -3.09 -18.51
C PHE A 62 -7.27 -3.37 -18.07
N ASP A 63 -6.42 -2.35 -18.13
CA ASP A 63 -5.03 -2.46 -17.71
C ASP A 63 -4.84 -1.90 -16.30
N VAL A 64 -4.20 -2.67 -15.44
CA VAL A 64 -3.76 -2.27 -14.10
C VAL A 64 -2.27 -1.97 -14.18
N LYS A 65 -1.85 -0.82 -13.67
CA LYS A 65 -0.45 -0.39 -13.66
C LYS A 65 0.07 -0.42 -12.22
N LYS A 66 1.40 -0.35 -12.09
CA LYS A 66 2.02 -0.14 -10.78
C LYS A 66 1.54 1.17 -10.17
N GLY A 67 1.30 1.15 -8.85
CA GLY A 67 1.06 2.34 -8.05
C GLY A 67 2.36 2.97 -7.56
N GLU A 68 2.25 4.15 -6.95
CA GLU A 68 3.35 4.79 -6.24
C GLU A 68 3.32 4.35 -4.77
N SER A 69 4.50 4.27 -4.16
CA SER A 69 4.59 4.04 -2.71
C SER A 69 5.50 5.08 -2.09
N PHE A 70 5.18 5.47 -0.87
CA PHE A 70 5.94 6.45 -0.08
C PHE A 70 6.43 5.79 1.19
N VAL A 71 7.76 5.68 1.30
CA VAL A 71 8.42 5.15 2.48
C VAL A 71 8.87 6.32 3.36
N ASN A 72 8.33 6.36 4.57
CA ASN A 72 8.76 7.30 5.60
C ASN A 72 9.59 6.54 6.63
N VAL A 73 10.71 7.12 7.04
CA VAL A 73 11.60 6.54 8.05
C VAL A 73 11.72 7.46 9.26
N THR A 74 11.74 6.87 10.44
CA THR A 74 12.03 7.53 11.70
C THR A 74 13.04 6.70 12.46
N VAL A 75 14.04 7.35 13.05
CA VAL A 75 15.10 6.70 13.80
C VAL A 75 14.91 7.00 15.28
N ASN A 76 14.82 5.95 16.09
CA ASN A 76 14.74 6.05 17.54
C ASN A 76 16.00 5.47 18.18
N GLU A 77 16.75 6.31 18.89
CA GLU A 77 17.90 5.88 19.67
C GLU A 77 17.46 5.36 21.05
N ASN A 78 17.87 4.14 21.38
CA ASN A 78 17.55 3.48 22.64
C ASN A 78 18.62 3.76 23.70
N LYS A 79 18.23 3.63 24.97
CA LYS A 79 19.12 3.88 26.12
C LYS A 79 20.32 2.94 26.19
N ASP A 80 20.20 1.74 25.62
CA ASP A 80 21.28 0.76 25.52
C ASP A 80 22.23 1.03 24.33
N GLY A 81 21.99 2.12 23.59
CA GLY A 81 22.77 2.50 22.40
C GLY A 81 22.38 1.76 21.13
N SER A 82 21.35 0.90 21.18
CA SER A 82 20.74 0.35 19.95
C SER A 82 19.88 1.39 19.26
N VAL A 83 19.46 1.10 18.04
CA VAL A 83 18.60 1.98 17.25
C VAL A 83 17.45 1.18 16.64
N ASP A 84 16.25 1.71 16.75
CA ASP A 84 15.08 1.21 16.03
C ASP A 84 14.78 2.12 14.84
N LEU A 85 14.82 1.54 13.64
CA LEU A 85 14.29 2.17 12.43
C LEU A 85 12.81 1.83 12.32
N ILE A 86 11.96 2.84 12.44
CA ILE A 86 10.53 2.73 12.18
C ILE A 86 10.29 3.16 10.75
N VAL A 87 9.76 2.23 9.95
CA VAL A 87 9.34 2.45 8.58
C VAL A 87 7.83 2.54 8.54
N LYS A 88 7.27 3.52 7.83
CA LYS A 88 5.86 3.58 7.47
C LYS A 88 5.70 3.68 5.96
N VAL A 89 4.93 2.76 5.39
CA VAL A 89 4.69 2.70 3.94
C VAL A 89 3.22 2.95 3.66
N VAL A 90 2.99 3.92 2.78
CA VAL A 90 1.65 4.29 2.28
C VAL A 90 1.68 4.39 0.76
N ASP A 91 0.51 4.24 0.13
CA ASP A 91 0.35 4.53 -1.31
C ASP A 91 0.11 6.03 -1.57
N GLU A 92 -0.13 6.39 -2.83
CA GLU A 92 -0.44 7.78 -3.22
C GLU A 92 -1.69 8.39 -2.58
N ASP A 93 -2.63 7.57 -2.11
CA ASP A 93 -3.85 8.01 -1.45
C ASP A 93 -3.64 8.16 0.08
N GLY A 94 -2.50 7.69 0.58
CA GLY A 94 -2.17 7.67 2.00
C GLY A 94 -2.70 6.43 2.72
N ASP A 95 -3.24 5.46 2.00
CA ASP A 95 -3.64 4.17 2.55
C ASP A 95 -2.40 3.36 2.90
N THR A 96 -2.46 2.60 3.99
CA THR A 96 -1.34 1.81 4.49
C THR A 96 -1.12 0.58 3.61
N ILE A 97 0.15 0.25 3.35
CA ILE A 97 0.51 -0.95 2.57
C ILE A 97 1.03 -2.03 3.53
N PRO A 98 0.21 -3.01 3.92
CA PRO A 98 0.64 -4.13 4.75
C PRO A 98 1.43 -5.18 3.96
N ASP A 99 2.14 -6.05 4.68
CA ASP A 99 2.91 -7.17 4.13
C ASP A 99 3.95 -6.73 3.08
N TYR A 100 4.43 -5.49 3.20
CA TYR A 100 5.34 -4.87 2.26
C TYR A 100 6.78 -4.95 2.77
N LYS A 101 7.63 -5.61 1.99
CA LYS A 101 9.04 -5.81 2.33
C LYS A 101 9.85 -4.53 2.06
N VAL A 102 10.60 -4.10 3.06
CA VAL A 102 11.53 -2.98 2.98
C VAL A 102 12.93 -3.47 3.35
N ASP A 103 13.85 -3.36 2.41
CA ASP A 103 15.27 -3.66 2.61
C ASP A 103 15.96 -2.47 3.30
N VAL A 104 16.83 -2.78 4.26
CA VAL A 104 17.52 -1.80 5.10
C VAL A 104 19.02 -1.90 4.90
N GLU A 105 19.63 -0.76 4.65
CA GLU A 105 21.09 -0.60 4.59
C GLU A 105 21.57 0.34 5.68
N LEU A 106 22.68 0.00 6.32
CA LEU A 106 23.43 0.87 7.23
C LEU A 106 24.77 1.21 6.59
N ASP A 107 25.04 2.50 6.41
CA ASP A 107 26.25 3.04 5.78
C ASP A 107 26.54 2.41 4.40
N GLY A 108 25.49 2.18 3.61
CA GLY A 108 25.57 1.59 2.27
C GLY A 108 25.77 0.07 2.26
N LYS A 109 25.62 -0.61 3.40
CA LYS A 109 25.65 -2.07 3.48
C LYS A 109 24.29 -2.62 3.89
N TYR A 110 23.75 -3.55 3.10
CA TYR A 110 22.55 -4.32 3.46
C TYR A 110 22.73 -5.05 4.80
N ILE A 111 21.78 -4.81 5.72
CA ILE A 111 21.77 -5.40 7.06
C ILE A 111 20.53 -6.26 7.35
N GLY A 112 19.52 -6.21 6.49
CA GLY A 112 18.32 -7.03 6.62
C GLY A 112 17.11 -6.37 5.99
N SER A 113 15.93 -6.90 6.29
CA SER A 113 14.66 -6.34 5.84
C SER A 113 13.61 -6.40 6.94
N VAL A 114 12.60 -5.55 6.81
CA VAL A 114 11.40 -5.55 7.64
C VAL A 114 10.17 -5.69 6.76
N ILE A 115 9.09 -6.26 7.30
CA ILE A 115 7.79 -6.37 6.64
C ILE A 115 6.81 -5.49 7.42
N THR A 116 6.01 -4.70 6.71
CA THR A 116 4.99 -3.85 7.32
C THR A 116 3.81 -4.67 7.86
N ASP A 117 3.27 -4.25 8.99
CA ASP A 117 2.06 -4.79 9.59
C ASP A 117 0.78 -4.21 8.93
N SER A 118 -0.40 -4.47 9.53
CA SER A 118 -1.69 -3.96 9.06
C SER A 118 -1.78 -2.43 9.01
N ASP A 119 -0.99 -1.74 9.82
CA ASP A 119 -0.93 -0.27 9.88
C ASP A 119 0.14 0.29 8.92
N GLY A 120 0.73 -0.56 8.07
CA GLY A 120 1.78 -0.19 7.13
C GLY A 120 3.10 0.13 7.84
N VAL A 121 3.30 -0.34 9.08
CA VAL A 121 4.48 -0.03 9.90
C VAL A 121 5.38 -1.24 10.03
N GLY A 122 6.68 -1.04 9.83
CA GLY A 122 7.71 -2.03 10.11
C GLY A 122 8.76 -1.46 11.05
N ILE A 123 9.20 -2.22 12.04
CA ILE A 123 10.30 -1.83 12.95
C ILE A 123 11.50 -2.73 12.72
N PHE A 124 12.64 -2.14 12.37
CA PHE A 124 13.91 -2.83 12.21
C PHE A 124 14.88 -2.44 13.33
N HIS A 125 15.21 -3.40 14.19
CA HIS A 125 16.12 -3.19 15.32
C HIS A 125 17.59 -3.37 14.90
N ILE A 126 18.41 -2.37 15.19
CA ILE A 126 19.86 -2.37 14.95
C ILE A 126 20.57 -2.41 16.32
N PRO A 127 21.19 -3.54 16.69
CA PRO A 127 21.86 -3.64 17.98
C PRO A 127 23.10 -2.75 18.02
N ASN A 128 23.41 -2.22 19.20
CA ASN A 128 24.57 -1.34 19.43
C ASN A 128 25.91 -1.94 18.92
N SER A 129 26.05 -3.27 18.94
CA SER A 129 27.23 -3.99 18.44
C SER A 129 27.49 -3.85 16.94
N LYS A 130 26.51 -3.36 16.18
CA LYS A 130 26.61 -3.04 14.75
C LYS A 130 26.89 -1.57 14.48
N LEU A 131 26.85 -0.73 15.53
CA LEU A 131 27.01 0.72 15.45
C LEU A 131 28.39 1.12 15.97
N LYS A 132 28.95 2.18 15.40
CA LYS A 132 30.24 2.75 15.82
C LYS A 132 30.03 4.21 16.17
N THR A 133 30.77 4.74 17.13
CA THR A 133 30.71 6.16 17.45
C THR A 133 30.86 7.02 16.19
N GLY A 134 29.94 7.97 16.01
CA GLY A 134 29.91 8.89 14.88
C GLY A 134 28.60 8.85 14.09
N LYS A 135 28.64 9.51 12.94
CA LYS A 135 27.49 9.66 12.04
C LYS A 135 27.26 8.39 11.23
N HIS A 136 26.00 8.04 11.10
CA HIS A 136 25.52 6.91 10.34
C HIS A 136 24.39 7.33 9.41
N LYS A 137 24.28 6.64 8.28
CA LYS A 137 23.17 6.77 7.35
C LYS A 137 22.43 5.44 7.24
N ILE A 138 21.14 5.46 7.49
CA ILE A 138 20.25 4.32 7.21
C ILE A 138 19.47 4.63 5.95
N THR A 139 19.51 3.70 4.99
CA THR A 139 18.70 3.75 3.77
C THR A 139 17.63 2.67 3.86
N ALA A 140 16.38 3.03 3.55
CA ALA A 140 15.29 2.09 3.36
C ALA A 140 14.92 2.06 1.88
N LEU A 141 14.94 0.87 1.30
CA LEU A 141 14.60 0.60 -0.09
C LEU A 141 13.39 -0.33 -0.12
N SER A 142 12.39 0.04 -0.90
CA SER A 142 11.23 -0.82 -1.12
C SER A 142 10.92 -0.97 -2.60
N ASP A 143 10.59 -2.16 -3.04
CA ASP A 143 10.15 -2.47 -4.41
C ASP A 143 9.33 -3.77 -4.39
N ASN A 144 8.28 -3.84 -5.21
CA ASN A 144 7.59 -5.10 -5.48
C ASN A 144 6.90 -5.09 -6.86
N GLU A 145 6.11 -6.12 -7.14
CA GLU A 145 5.38 -6.25 -8.41
C GLU A 145 4.23 -5.24 -8.59
N ASN A 146 3.68 -4.69 -7.51
CA ASN A 146 2.50 -3.82 -7.52
C ASN A 146 2.82 -2.32 -7.41
N TYR A 147 3.99 -1.96 -6.89
CA TYR A 147 4.40 -0.58 -6.65
C TYR A 147 5.76 -0.29 -7.30
N PHE A 148 6.01 0.98 -7.63
CA PHE A 148 7.33 1.43 -8.04
C PHE A 148 8.29 1.46 -6.85
N SER A 149 9.59 1.35 -7.16
CA SER A 149 10.61 1.37 -6.14
C SER A 149 10.69 2.75 -5.47
N ASN A 150 10.83 2.74 -4.16
CA ASN A 150 11.01 3.93 -3.34
C ASN A 150 12.29 3.79 -2.52
N LEU A 151 13.07 4.87 -2.47
CA LEU A 151 14.28 4.96 -1.68
C LEU A 151 14.19 6.18 -0.78
N THR A 152 14.40 5.97 0.51
CA THR A 152 14.45 7.04 1.52
C THR A 152 15.62 6.79 2.47
N PHE A 153 16.06 7.83 3.17
CA PHE A 153 17.15 7.71 4.13
C PHE A 153 16.95 8.59 5.35
N ALA A 154 17.59 8.20 6.45
CA ALA A 154 17.73 8.98 7.66
C ALA A 154 19.20 8.96 8.11
N GLU A 155 19.63 10.04 8.76
CA GLU A 155 20.96 10.15 9.35
C GLU A 155 20.81 10.30 10.87
N PHE A 156 21.73 9.69 11.62
CA PHE A 156 21.79 9.78 13.08
C PHE A 156 23.25 9.71 13.55
N GLU A 157 23.50 10.04 14.80
CA GLU A 157 24.87 10.06 15.36
C GLU A 157 24.93 9.34 16.70
N THR A 158 25.69 8.26 16.77
CA THR A 158 25.92 7.57 18.05
C THR A 158 27.08 8.23 18.80
N LYS A 159 26.87 8.52 20.08
CA LYS A 159 27.91 9.05 20.97
C LYS A 159 28.44 7.94 21.86
N ASN A 160 29.72 8.04 22.21
CA ASN A 160 30.33 7.11 23.15
C ASN A 160 29.76 7.34 24.56
N ASN A 161 28.76 6.56 24.97
CA ASN A 161 28.32 6.52 26.36
C ASN A 161 29.31 5.69 27.18
N ASN A 162 30.44 6.29 27.51
CA ASN A 162 31.21 5.86 28.68
C ASN A 162 30.37 6.16 29.93
N ASN A 163 29.40 5.29 30.23
CA ASN A 163 28.78 5.27 31.55
C ASN A 163 29.79 4.68 32.53
N THR A 164 30.75 5.50 32.92
CA THR A 164 31.44 5.36 34.21
C THR A 164 30.34 5.46 35.26
N ASN A 165 30.03 4.33 35.91
CA ASN A 165 29.36 4.36 37.21
C ASN A 165 30.16 5.31 38.11
N ASN A 166 29.71 6.55 38.25
CA ASN A 166 30.14 7.42 39.32
C ASN A 166 28.90 7.99 40.01
N THR A 167 28.54 7.27 41.07
CA THR A 167 28.09 7.79 42.37
C THR A 167 27.21 9.03 42.34
N ASN A 168 25.94 8.81 42.68
CA ASN A 168 25.07 9.84 43.23
C ASN A 168 25.82 10.68 44.28
N ASN A 169 25.94 11.99 44.05
CA ASN A 169 25.71 13.08 45.00
C ASN A 169 26.53 14.31 44.58
N THR A 170 25.89 15.39 44.13
CA THR A 170 25.77 16.67 44.85
C THR A 170 25.20 17.74 43.90
N ASN A 171 24.25 18.49 44.44
CA ASN A 171 23.57 19.68 43.91
C ASN A 171 24.39 20.59 42.97
N GLY A 172 23.71 21.06 41.93
CA GLY A 172 24.11 22.24 41.15
C GLY A 172 23.02 22.61 40.15
N ASN A 173 22.31 23.69 40.43
CA ASN A 173 21.41 24.35 39.49
C ASN A 173 22.14 24.62 38.16
N ASP A 174 21.49 24.42 37.02
CA ASP A 174 21.10 25.53 36.14
C ASP A 174 20.58 25.06 34.78
N ASN A 175 19.45 25.66 34.43
CA ASN A 175 18.98 26.04 33.10
C ASN A 175 18.80 24.95 32.02
N LYS A 176 17.57 24.44 31.95
CA LYS A 176 17.01 23.64 30.85
C LYS A 176 16.85 24.52 29.60
N THR A 177 17.85 24.56 28.73
CA THR A 177 17.65 24.99 27.33
C THR A 177 16.94 23.89 26.57
N THR A 178 15.69 24.20 26.23
CA THR A 178 14.81 23.42 25.37
C THR A 178 15.25 23.58 23.91
N ASP A 179 15.82 22.55 23.31
CA ASP A 179 16.03 22.53 21.86
C ASP A 179 14.98 21.64 21.18
N ASN A 180 14.32 22.27 20.21
CA ASN A 180 13.03 21.95 19.61
C ASN A 180 12.96 20.59 18.89
N PRO A 181 11.76 19.98 18.80
CA PRO A 181 11.52 18.94 17.81
C PRO A 181 11.68 19.54 16.41
N VAL A 182 12.57 18.99 15.60
CA VAL A 182 12.69 19.36 14.19
C VAL A 182 11.46 18.82 13.45
N ALA A 183 10.49 19.70 13.23
CA ALA A 183 9.34 19.42 12.37
C ALA A 183 9.82 19.40 10.91
N ILE A 184 9.82 18.21 10.31
CA ILE A 184 9.97 18.03 8.86
C ILE A 184 8.60 18.08 8.22
N ALA A 185 8.33 19.16 7.47
CA ALA A 185 7.15 19.28 6.63
C ALA A 185 7.51 18.86 5.20
N THR A 186 6.83 17.86 4.65
CA THR A 186 6.89 17.50 3.24
C THR A 186 5.73 18.18 2.50
N MET A 187 6.02 18.78 1.33
CA MET A 187 4.98 19.39 0.50
C MET A 187 4.13 18.30 -0.15
N LYS A 188 2.79 18.38 -0.04
CA LYS A 188 1.89 17.62 -0.93
C LYS A 188 2.15 18.08 -2.36
N LYS A 189 2.65 17.20 -3.22
CA LYS A 189 2.65 17.44 -4.66
C LYS A 189 1.20 17.48 -5.10
N THR A 190 0.65 18.69 -5.26
CA THR A 190 -0.66 18.90 -5.89
C THR A 190 -0.53 18.63 -7.39
N GLY A 191 -0.62 17.36 -7.74
CA GLY A 191 -1.02 16.88 -9.05
C GLY A 191 -2.14 15.90 -8.78
N ILE A 192 -3.29 16.11 -9.40
CA ILE A 192 -4.50 15.30 -9.21
C ILE A 192 -4.13 13.80 -9.21
N PRO A 193 -4.39 13.03 -8.13
CA PRO A 193 -3.95 11.64 -8.04
C PRO A 193 -4.72 10.75 -9.04
N ILE A 194 -4.01 9.78 -9.62
CA ILE A 194 -4.58 8.75 -10.50
C ILE A 194 -5.07 7.60 -9.60
N ILE A 195 -6.24 7.84 -9.01
CA ILE A 195 -7.36 6.93 -8.75
C ILE A 195 -6.97 5.47 -8.41
N ALA A 196 -7.19 5.06 -7.16
CA ALA A 196 -7.65 3.71 -6.86
C ALA A 196 -8.79 3.38 -7.82
N ILE A 197 -8.52 2.58 -8.87
CA ILE A 197 -9.49 2.25 -9.91
C ILE A 197 -10.57 1.37 -9.26
N ILE A 198 -11.55 2.00 -8.61
CA ILE A 198 -12.85 1.44 -8.31
C ILE A 198 -13.54 1.34 -9.66
N LEU A 199 -13.29 0.23 -10.36
CA LEU A 199 -14.03 -0.08 -11.57
C LEU A 199 -15.45 -0.44 -11.18
N VAL A 200 -16.34 0.54 -11.30
CA VAL A 200 -17.76 0.27 -11.50
C VAL A 200 -17.91 -0.10 -12.97
N LEU A 201 -17.89 -1.41 -13.25
CA LEU A 201 -18.20 -1.91 -14.59
C LEU A 201 -19.70 -1.70 -14.87
N ILE A 202 -20.04 -0.54 -15.44
CA ILE A 202 -21.36 -0.27 -15.99
C ILE A 202 -21.31 -0.74 -17.44
N SER A 203 -21.71 -1.97 -17.73
CA SER A 203 -21.89 -2.38 -19.12
C SER A 203 -23.16 -1.75 -19.69
N ILE A 204 -23.07 -0.52 -20.21
CA ILE A 204 -24.05 -0.01 -21.18
C ILE A 204 -23.59 -0.48 -22.56
N PHE A 205 -23.64 -1.79 -22.82
CA PHE A 205 -23.45 -2.28 -24.18
C PHE A 205 -24.79 -2.73 -24.72
N GLY A 206 -25.10 -2.33 -25.95
CA GLY A 206 -26.29 -2.75 -26.69
C GLY A 206 -26.30 -4.26 -26.85
N ILE A 207 -26.83 -4.96 -25.85
CA ILE A 207 -27.12 -6.38 -25.92
C ILE A 207 -28.25 -6.50 -26.94
N SER A 208 -27.94 -7.00 -28.14
CA SER A 208 -28.96 -7.42 -29.09
C SER A 208 -29.65 -8.65 -28.48
N LEU A 209 -30.66 -8.40 -27.66
CA LEU A 209 -31.41 -9.39 -26.90
C LEU A 209 -32.19 -10.27 -27.86
N ARG A 210 -31.68 -11.47 -28.11
CA ARG A 210 -32.36 -12.45 -28.95
C ARG A 210 -33.35 -13.23 -28.08
N ARG A 211 -34.63 -12.86 -28.17
CA ARG A 211 -35.73 -13.58 -27.51
C ARG A 211 -35.86 -15.01 -28.05
N LYS A 212 -36.28 -15.94 -27.19
CA LYS A 212 -36.77 -17.25 -27.64
C LYS A 212 -38.13 -17.04 -28.33
N GLN A 213 -38.28 -17.56 -29.55
CA GLN A 213 -39.55 -17.55 -30.29
C GLN A 213 -40.51 -18.57 -29.69
#